data_AF-A0AAP4BQE9-F1
#
_entry.id   AF-A0AAP4BQE9-F1
#
_cell.length_a   1.000
_cell.length_b   1.000
_cell.length_c   1.000
_cell.angle_alpha   90.00
_cell.angle_beta   90.00
_cell.angle_gamma   90.00
#
_symmetry.space_group_name_H-M   'P 1'
#
loop_
_entity.id
_entity.type
_entity.pdbx_description
1 polymer ?
#
loop_
_entity_poly.entity_id
_entity_poly.type
_entity_poly.pdbx_seq_one_letter_code
_entity_poly.pdbx_strand_id
1 'polypeptide(L)'
;MTQAHNATLTVSNDTITMMRSELSAALYRGDESRTVSTINIADITGISATEPTALECGSVVLHGTDMSVTFPPGQASTKALQAFITDIRDAQQGKAPAEGAVAGLNFLAIAIESTGNVEKNTEDNTDGEGKAEVNTNGTASYNNVLRIHTVEYTDGQANTEKTWSIEEFAHHLQNSPALVDGSTPIVAHNGFYQAAQLHRALAATHATFTYACTLALARNASTHATIKVRDHELDTIAQALEVATDKPASTESAAAAAYVTGEILVELALREHHRGSVAELYAASNFALGKVHGATHIPVLRTDLSELAGGGAQSTGSNAQTGQSSQQASTSEKAGKSSAKSGSGQPAPWQAVATPDTVPEANHNADSDHPLFGEHVTLTGEFEPYDKGRLWSDIAERGAQIGKNVTKKTTILVVGEWAKKTSKEKRAEELNEKGQGIAIWPAFKLLHVLGLDEEPPF
;
A
#
# COMPACT_ATOMS: atom_id res chain seq x y z
N MET A 1 10.88 -5.51 -20.16
CA MET A 1 11.89 -6.27 -19.39
C MET A 1 11.33 -7.64 -19.12
N THR A 2 11.78 -8.59 -19.94
CA THR A 2 11.42 -10.01 -19.86
C THR A 2 12.67 -10.77 -19.44
N GLN A 3 12.54 -11.63 -18.43
CA GLN A 3 13.64 -12.51 -18.03
C GLN A 3 13.78 -13.67 -19.00
N ALA A 4 14.99 -13.83 -19.54
CA ALA A 4 15.41 -14.93 -20.37
C ALA A 4 16.58 -15.66 -19.69
N HIS A 5 16.98 -16.79 -20.25
CA HIS A 5 18.13 -17.52 -19.73
C HIS A 5 19.38 -16.64 -19.84
N ASN A 6 20.00 -16.34 -18.69
CA ASN A 6 21.22 -15.53 -18.57
C ASN A 6 21.11 -14.08 -19.07
N ALA A 7 19.90 -13.54 -19.27
CA ALA A 7 19.68 -12.19 -19.78
C ALA A 7 18.33 -11.58 -19.40
N THR A 8 18.26 -10.25 -19.40
CA THR A 8 17.02 -9.47 -19.29
C THR A 8 16.80 -8.69 -20.59
N LEU A 9 15.56 -8.68 -21.09
CA LEU A 9 15.21 -8.15 -22.41
C LEU A 9 14.25 -6.96 -22.30
N THR A 10 14.64 -5.79 -22.78
CA THR A 10 13.76 -4.62 -22.93
C THR A 10 13.39 -4.46 -24.39
N VAL A 11 12.13 -4.19 -24.67
CA VAL A 11 11.63 -3.92 -26.01
C VAL A 11 11.06 -2.50 -26.00
N SER A 12 11.52 -1.67 -26.92
CA SER A 12 10.94 -0.37 -27.27
C SER A 12 10.39 -0.43 -28.70
N ASN A 13 9.77 0.66 -29.18
CA ASN A 13 9.29 0.73 -30.56
C ASN A 13 10.40 0.57 -31.60
N ASP A 14 11.62 0.98 -31.27
CA ASP A 14 12.74 1.01 -32.21
C ASP A 14 13.72 -0.14 -31.99
N THR A 15 13.90 -0.59 -30.75
CA THR A 15 14.98 -1.50 -30.38
C THR A 15 14.59 -2.56 -29.35
N ILE A 16 15.22 -3.73 -29.45
CA ILE A 16 15.33 -4.71 -28.36
C ILE A 16 16.71 -4.54 -27.72
N THR A 17 16.73 -4.24 -26.42
CA THR A 17 17.95 -4.20 -25.62
C THR A 17 18.03 -5.44 -24.75
N MET A 18 19.14 -6.16 -24.85
CA MET A 18 19.39 -7.38 -24.10
C MET A 18 20.56 -7.16 -23.15
N MET A 19 20.30 -7.26 -21.86
CA MET A 19 21.28 -7.07 -20.78
C MET A 19 21.67 -8.41 -20.17
N ARG A 20 22.97 -8.66 -19.98
CA ARG A 20 23.53 -9.84 -19.31
C ARG A 20 24.19 -9.44 -18.00
N SER A 21 24.18 -10.34 -17.02
CA SER A 21 25.03 -10.17 -15.84
C SER A 21 26.50 -10.26 -16.24
N GLU A 22 27.40 -9.63 -15.47
CA GLU A 22 28.84 -9.71 -15.73
C GLU A 22 29.35 -11.15 -15.72
N LEU A 23 28.80 -12.00 -14.84
CA LEU A 23 29.12 -13.42 -14.79
C LEU A 23 28.68 -14.13 -16.08
N SER A 24 27.50 -13.82 -16.61
CA SER A 24 27.00 -14.34 -17.88
C SER A 24 27.89 -13.88 -19.04
N ALA A 25 28.16 -12.58 -19.13
CA ALA A 25 29.01 -11.97 -20.16
C ALA A 25 30.43 -12.55 -20.20
N ALA A 26 30.98 -12.93 -19.03
CA ALA A 26 32.29 -13.56 -18.92
C ALA A 26 32.34 -15.01 -19.42
N LEU A 27 31.19 -15.69 -19.56
CA LEU A 27 31.10 -17.07 -20.06
C LEU A 27 31.09 -17.16 -21.59
N TYR A 28 30.80 -16.08 -22.30
CA TYR A 28 30.75 -16.02 -23.76
C TYR A 28 32.04 -15.38 -24.34
N ARG A 29 32.38 -15.70 -25.60
CA ARG A 29 33.50 -15.08 -26.34
C ARG A 29 32.98 -14.27 -27.52
N GLY A 30 33.71 -13.23 -27.93
CA GLY A 30 33.34 -12.40 -29.08
C GLY A 30 32.23 -11.38 -28.75
N ASP A 31 31.39 -11.03 -29.73
CA ASP A 31 30.31 -10.04 -29.53
C ASP A 31 29.24 -10.46 -28.51
N GLU A 32 29.14 -11.76 -28.19
CA GLU A 32 28.27 -12.29 -27.14
C GLU A 32 28.82 -12.05 -25.71
N SER A 33 30.06 -11.58 -25.58
CA SER A 33 30.67 -11.19 -24.30
C SER A 33 30.22 -9.81 -23.82
N ARG A 34 29.39 -9.10 -24.59
CA ARG A 34 28.88 -7.79 -24.20
C ARG A 34 27.80 -7.95 -23.14
N THR A 35 27.88 -7.12 -22.10
CA THR A 35 26.83 -7.01 -21.07
C THR A 35 25.55 -6.39 -21.62
N VAL A 36 25.63 -5.64 -22.73
CA VAL A 36 24.48 -5.04 -23.41
C VAL A 36 24.60 -5.25 -24.91
N SER A 37 23.54 -5.74 -25.54
CA SER A 37 23.41 -5.86 -27.00
C SER A 37 22.05 -5.32 -27.44
N THR A 38 22.02 -4.58 -28.54
CA THR A 38 20.82 -3.92 -29.06
C THR A 38 20.53 -4.36 -30.48
N ILE A 39 19.25 -4.58 -30.80
CA ILE A 39 18.77 -5.02 -32.12
C ILE A 39 17.64 -4.10 -32.55
N ASN A 40 17.64 -3.62 -33.80
CA ASN A 40 16.56 -2.79 -34.28
C ASN A 40 15.33 -3.65 -34.59
N ILE A 41 14.16 -3.16 -34.19
CA ILE A 41 12.87 -3.80 -34.49
C ILE A 41 12.65 -3.91 -36.01
N ALA A 42 13.13 -2.91 -36.76
CA ALA A 42 13.04 -2.87 -38.22
C ALA A 42 13.83 -4.00 -38.93
N ASP A 43 14.85 -4.57 -38.28
CA ASP A 43 15.67 -5.64 -38.86
C ASP A 43 15.00 -7.02 -38.71
N ILE A 44 13.94 -7.12 -37.89
CA ILE A 44 13.23 -8.37 -37.63
C ILE A 44 12.21 -8.63 -38.75
N THR A 45 12.49 -9.64 -39.57
CA THR A 45 11.66 -10.06 -40.70
C THR A 45 10.66 -11.16 -40.35
N GLY A 46 10.83 -11.81 -39.20
CA GLY A 46 9.93 -12.86 -38.72
C GLY A 46 10.33 -13.39 -37.34
N ILE A 47 9.44 -14.13 -36.69
CA ILE A 47 9.65 -14.70 -35.36
C ILE A 47 9.26 -16.18 -35.40
N SER A 48 10.17 -17.06 -34.99
CA SER A 48 9.84 -18.45 -34.67
C SER A 48 10.10 -18.73 -33.20
N ALA A 49 9.26 -19.56 -32.60
CA ALA A 49 9.34 -19.85 -31.18
C ALA A 49 9.09 -21.32 -30.89
N THR A 50 9.78 -21.82 -29.86
CA THR A 50 9.58 -23.14 -29.26
C THR A 50 9.31 -22.89 -27.78
N GLU A 51 8.13 -23.28 -27.31
CA GLU A 51 7.75 -23.04 -25.91
C GLU A 51 8.57 -23.93 -24.96
N PRO A 52 8.93 -23.43 -23.76
CA PRO A 52 9.57 -24.25 -22.75
C PRO A 52 8.62 -25.34 -22.26
N THR A 53 9.17 -26.51 -21.96
CA THR A 53 8.44 -27.59 -21.26
C THR A 53 8.84 -27.61 -19.79
N ALA A 54 8.36 -28.59 -19.02
CA ALA A 54 8.78 -28.77 -17.62
C ALA A 54 10.28 -29.06 -17.48
N LEU A 55 10.92 -29.58 -18.53
CA LEU A 55 12.31 -30.05 -18.50
C LEU A 55 13.20 -29.42 -19.60
N GLU A 56 12.60 -28.92 -20.66
CA GLU A 56 13.32 -28.39 -21.83
C GLU A 56 13.18 -26.87 -21.89
N CYS A 57 14.28 -26.21 -22.27
CA CYS A 57 14.30 -24.78 -22.49
C CYS A 57 13.45 -24.42 -23.72
N GLY A 58 12.81 -23.26 -23.67
CA GLY A 58 12.21 -22.65 -24.84
C GLY A 58 13.20 -21.77 -25.59
N SER A 59 12.86 -21.38 -26.80
CA SER A 59 13.66 -20.47 -27.61
C SER A 59 12.80 -19.58 -28.50
N VAL A 60 13.24 -18.35 -28.71
CA VAL A 60 12.70 -17.42 -29.70
C VAL A 60 13.83 -17.04 -30.67
N VAL A 61 13.62 -17.28 -31.95
CA VAL A 61 14.55 -16.90 -33.02
C VAL A 61 13.97 -15.73 -33.80
N LEU A 62 14.74 -14.65 -33.91
CA LEU A 62 14.34 -13.44 -34.62
C LEU A 62 14.96 -13.45 -36.02
N HIS A 63 14.18 -13.85 -37.03
CA HIS A 63 14.62 -13.90 -38.41
C HIS A 63 14.98 -12.52 -38.95
N GLY A 64 15.99 -12.44 -39.82
CA GLY A 64 16.55 -11.16 -40.28
C GLY A 64 17.63 -10.58 -39.36
N THR A 65 17.82 -11.21 -38.20
CA THR A 65 18.89 -10.89 -37.23
C THR A 65 19.65 -12.18 -36.89
N ASP A 66 20.80 -12.04 -36.23
CA ASP A 66 21.57 -13.18 -35.69
C ASP A 66 21.15 -13.56 -34.26
N MET A 67 20.03 -13.03 -33.74
CA MET A 67 19.61 -13.24 -32.36
C MET A 67 18.71 -14.48 -32.17
N SER A 68 19.11 -15.31 -31.21
CA SER A 68 18.28 -16.33 -30.58
C SER A 68 18.25 -16.11 -29.07
N VAL A 69 17.06 -16.10 -28.50
CA VAL A 69 16.80 -15.91 -27.07
C VAL A 69 16.32 -17.22 -26.47
N THR A 70 17.02 -17.71 -25.46
CA THR A 70 16.64 -18.93 -24.73
C THR A 70 15.86 -18.58 -23.47
N PHE A 71 14.83 -19.38 -23.15
CA PHE A 71 14.04 -19.26 -21.92
C PHE A 71 14.19 -20.55 -21.10
N PRO A 72 14.37 -20.46 -19.77
CA PRO A 72 14.53 -21.66 -18.93
C PRO A 72 13.25 -22.53 -18.94
N PRO A 73 13.30 -23.80 -18.52
CA PRO A 73 12.11 -24.66 -18.42
C PRO A 73 11.06 -24.09 -17.44
N GLY A 74 9.80 -24.49 -17.61
CA GLY A 74 8.70 -24.20 -16.68
C GLY A 74 7.66 -23.18 -17.19
N GLN A 75 6.48 -23.20 -16.58
CA GLN A 75 5.32 -22.40 -17.01
C GLN A 75 5.53 -20.89 -16.92
N ALA A 76 6.28 -20.41 -15.90
CA ALA A 76 6.61 -18.99 -15.77
C ALA A 76 7.39 -18.49 -17.01
N SER A 77 8.29 -19.33 -17.51
CA SER A 77 9.08 -19.04 -18.71
C SER A 77 8.25 -19.09 -19.99
N THR A 78 7.21 -19.93 -20.06
CA THR A 78 6.25 -19.92 -21.16
C THR A 78 5.51 -18.57 -21.22
N LYS A 79 5.05 -18.05 -20.07
CA LYS A 79 4.42 -16.71 -19.98
C LYS A 79 5.41 -15.61 -20.40
N ALA A 80 6.66 -15.68 -19.92
CA ALA A 80 7.71 -14.73 -20.28
C ALA A 80 8.02 -14.74 -21.79
N LEU A 81 8.15 -15.92 -22.40
CA LEU A 81 8.37 -16.08 -23.83
C LEU A 81 7.22 -15.48 -24.64
N GLN A 82 5.97 -15.77 -24.27
CA GLN A 82 4.79 -15.24 -24.95
C GLN A 82 4.68 -13.72 -24.82
N ALA A 83 4.99 -13.18 -23.64
CA ALA A 83 5.04 -11.73 -23.41
C ALA A 83 6.09 -11.07 -24.31
N PHE A 84 7.32 -11.62 -24.38
CA PHE A 84 8.37 -11.08 -25.24
C PHE A 84 7.97 -11.07 -26.73
N ILE A 85 7.33 -12.14 -27.22
CA ILE A 85 6.84 -12.17 -28.61
C ILE A 85 5.76 -11.12 -28.84
N THR A 86 4.89 -10.89 -27.86
CA THR A 86 3.84 -9.88 -27.92
C THR A 86 4.44 -8.48 -27.96
N ASP A 87 5.40 -8.18 -27.07
CA ASP A 87 6.11 -6.90 -27.01
C ASP A 87 6.78 -6.57 -28.36
N ILE A 88 7.41 -7.55 -29.02
CA ILE A 88 8.02 -7.33 -30.35
C ILE A 88 6.95 -7.02 -31.41
N ARG A 89 5.82 -7.73 -31.40
CA ARG A 89 4.73 -7.46 -32.36
C ARG A 89 4.09 -6.10 -32.13
N ASP A 90 3.99 -5.68 -30.89
CA ASP A 90 3.49 -4.36 -30.52
C ASP A 90 4.50 -3.29 -30.93
N ALA A 91 5.80 -3.51 -30.73
CA ALA A 91 6.87 -2.62 -31.22
C ALA A 91 6.82 -2.43 -32.74
N GLN A 92 6.64 -3.51 -33.49
CA GLN A 92 6.48 -3.45 -34.96
C GLN A 92 5.26 -2.64 -35.42
N GLN A 93 4.27 -2.44 -34.53
CA GLN A 93 3.10 -1.60 -34.76
C GLN A 93 3.23 -0.20 -34.15
N GLY A 94 4.36 0.15 -33.54
CA GLY A 94 4.57 1.40 -32.82
C GLY A 94 3.82 1.48 -31.48
N LYS A 95 3.49 0.34 -30.88
CA LYS A 95 2.71 0.22 -29.64
C LYS A 95 3.52 -0.38 -28.48
N ALA A 96 4.82 -0.61 -28.64
CA ALA A 96 5.62 -1.10 -27.54
C ALA A 96 5.72 -0.06 -26.43
N PRO A 97 5.79 -0.51 -25.17
CA PRO A 97 6.08 0.35 -24.04
C PRO A 97 7.40 1.10 -24.28
N ALA A 98 7.45 2.40 -23.96
CA ALA A 98 8.69 3.18 -24.02
C ALA A 98 9.78 2.56 -23.13
N GLU A 99 11.04 2.89 -23.37
CA GLU A 99 12.12 2.48 -22.46
C GLU A 99 11.84 3.03 -21.04
N GLY A 100 11.74 2.15 -20.04
CA GLY A 100 11.27 2.51 -18.68
C GLY A 100 9.80 2.18 -18.39
N ALA A 101 8.99 1.84 -19.39
CA ALA A 101 7.60 1.46 -19.19
C ALA A 101 7.43 0.02 -18.65
N VAL A 102 6.40 -0.17 -17.83
CA VAL A 102 6.03 -1.45 -17.20
C VAL A 102 4.72 -1.93 -17.81
N ALA A 103 4.80 -2.71 -18.89
CA ALA A 103 3.62 -3.25 -19.58
C ALA A 103 2.61 -3.89 -18.61
N GLY A 104 1.34 -3.54 -18.75
CA GLY A 104 0.23 -3.96 -17.90
C GLY A 104 0.06 -3.18 -16.60
N LEU A 105 1.00 -2.29 -16.24
CA LEU A 105 0.95 -1.52 -14.99
C LEU A 105 0.06 -0.27 -15.15
N ASN A 106 -1.25 -0.50 -15.16
CA ASN A 106 -2.27 0.53 -15.27
C ASN A 106 -2.81 0.91 -13.90
N PHE A 107 -2.89 2.21 -13.59
CA PHE A 107 -3.42 2.70 -12.33
C PHE A 107 -3.77 4.19 -12.36
N LEU A 108 -4.50 4.66 -11.35
CA LEU A 108 -4.78 6.07 -11.13
C LEU A 108 -4.06 6.54 -9.86
N ALA A 109 -2.95 7.26 -10.00
CA ALA A 109 -2.25 7.84 -8.85
C ALA A 109 -3.03 9.03 -8.32
N ILE A 110 -3.17 9.16 -7.00
CA ILE A 110 -3.94 10.24 -6.38
C ILE A 110 -3.20 10.89 -5.21
N ALA A 111 -3.53 12.16 -4.99
CA ALA A 111 -3.33 12.83 -3.72
C ALA A 111 -4.48 13.82 -3.50
N ILE A 112 -4.92 13.95 -2.24
CA ILE A 112 -6.07 14.78 -1.88
C ILE A 112 -5.57 15.94 -1.04
N GLU A 113 -5.97 17.14 -1.46
CA GLU A 113 -5.75 18.37 -0.73
C GLU A 113 -7.03 18.72 0.04
N SER A 114 -6.89 19.06 1.33
CA SER A 114 -7.96 19.72 2.07
C SER A 114 -7.81 21.22 1.89
N THR A 115 -8.77 21.85 1.22
CA THR A 115 -8.67 23.29 0.90
C THR A 115 -9.20 24.19 2.03
N GLY A 116 -9.26 23.66 3.26
CA GLY A 116 -9.89 24.32 4.40
C GLY A 116 -11.43 24.32 4.33
N ASN A 117 -12.07 24.75 5.42
CA ASN A 117 -13.51 24.92 5.47
C ASN A 117 -13.93 26.06 4.53
N VAL A 118 -14.64 25.74 3.47
CA VAL A 118 -15.50 26.75 2.83
C VAL A 118 -16.76 26.79 3.65
N GLU A 119 -16.82 27.71 4.62
CA GLU A 119 -18.13 28.15 5.12
C GLU A 119 -18.92 28.61 3.89
N LYS A 120 -19.99 27.89 3.59
CA LYS A 120 -20.96 28.33 2.60
C LYS A 120 -21.72 29.49 3.24
N ASN A 121 -21.09 30.65 3.35
CA ASN A 121 -21.78 31.90 3.53
C ASN A 121 -22.49 32.18 2.20
N THR A 122 -23.70 31.64 2.08
CA THR A 122 -24.75 32.40 1.44
C THR A 122 -24.77 33.76 2.12
N GLU A 123 -24.22 34.79 1.48
CA GLU A 123 -25.00 35.93 1.00
C GLU A 123 -24.07 37.09 0.62
N ASP A 124 -24.47 37.80 -0.42
CA ASP A 124 -23.98 39.10 -0.84
C ASP A 124 -23.66 39.99 0.38
N ASN A 125 -22.37 40.19 0.70
CA ASN A 125 -21.76 41.48 1.03
C ASN A 125 -20.35 41.33 1.64
N THR A 126 -19.47 42.10 1.03
CA THR A 126 -18.28 42.77 1.54
C THR A 126 -18.19 43.01 3.06
N ASP A 127 -16.94 42.85 3.55
CA ASP A 127 -16.26 43.62 4.62
C ASP A 127 -15.81 42.83 5.87
N GLY A 128 -14.49 42.77 6.05
CA GLY A 128 -13.80 42.98 7.34
C GLY A 128 -13.77 41.84 8.37
N GLU A 129 -12.60 41.19 8.49
CA GLU A 129 -12.10 40.53 9.71
C GLU A 129 -13.01 39.47 10.38
N GLY A 130 -13.06 38.25 9.81
CA GLY A 130 -13.79 37.11 10.38
C GLY A 130 -13.03 36.42 11.52
N LYS A 131 -13.50 36.58 12.76
CA LYS A 131 -13.20 35.68 13.88
C LYS A 131 -14.10 34.44 13.79
N ALA A 132 -13.52 33.25 13.90
CA ALA A 132 -14.26 31.99 13.91
C ALA A 132 -15.12 31.85 15.18
N GLU A 133 -16.44 31.66 15.03
CA GLU A 133 -17.32 31.24 16.12
C GLU A 133 -17.49 29.71 16.13
N VAL A 134 -17.31 29.12 17.32
CA VAL A 134 -17.47 27.68 17.57
C VAL A 134 -18.95 27.35 17.70
N ASN A 135 -19.50 26.53 16.79
CA ASN A 135 -20.87 26.02 16.92
C ASN A 135 -20.94 24.90 17.99
N THR A 136 -21.71 25.13 19.05
CA THR A 136 -21.83 24.30 20.27
C THR A 136 -22.71 23.05 20.14
N ASN A 137 -23.08 22.63 18.93
CA ASN A 137 -23.87 21.41 18.75
C ASN A 137 -23.00 20.35 18.10
N GLY A 138 -22.60 19.33 18.86
CA GLY A 138 -21.62 18.26 18.56
C GLY A 138 -21.90 17.36 17.34
N THR A 139 -22.14 17.96 16.19
CA THR A 139 -22.17 17.36 14.85
C THR A 139 -21.16 18.13 14.03
N ALA A 140 -19.93 17.62 13.94
CA ALA A 140 -18.93 18.17 13.04
C ALA A 140 -19.44 18.00 11.59
N SER A 141 -19.92 19.10 11.00
CA SER A 141 -20.14 19.17 9.55
C SER A 141 -18.76 19.27 8.91
N TYR A 142 -18.19 18.13 8.54
CA TYR A 142 -16.98 18.07 7.71
C TYR A 142 -17.35 18.41 6.26
N ASN A 143 -17.66 19.68 5.98
CA ASN A 143 -17.67 20.21 4.62
C ASN A 143 -16.26 20.67 4.24
N ASN A 144 -15.26 19.81 4.44
CA ASN A 144 -13.93 20.07 3.92
C ASN A 144 -14.05 19.98 2.39
N VAL A 145 -13.83 21.09 1.69
CA VAL A 145 -13.74 21.04 0.23
C VAL A 145 -12.45 20.29 -0.09
N LEU A 146 -12.61 19.07 -0.57
CA LEU A 146 -11.51 18.22 -0.98
C LEU A 146 -11.30 18.39 -2.47
N ARG A 147 -10.05 18.66 -2.86
CA ARG A 147 -9.61 18.56 -4.26
C ARG A 147 -8.84 17.28 -4.42
N ILE A 148 -9.25 16.47 -5.39
CA ILE A 148 -8.58 15.21 -5.70
C ILE A 148 -7.71 15.48 -6.91
N HIS A 149 -6.40 15.33 -6.76
CA HIS A 149 -5.46 15.39 -7.86
C HIS A 149 -5.17 13.97 -8.31
N THR A 150 -5.22 13.74 -9.62
CA THR A 150 -5.02 12.42 -10.20
C THR A 150 -4.03 12.48 -11.35
N VAL A 151 -3.23 11.43 -11.49
CA VAL A 151 -2.43 11.17 -12.68
C VAL A 151 -2.75 9.76 -13.16
N GLU A 152 -3.22 9.63 -14.39
CA GLU A 152 -3.48 8.32 -15.00
C GLU A 152 -2.17 7.73 -15.52
N TYR A 153 -1.93 6.47 -15.21
CA TYR A 153 -0.79 5.71 -15.73
C TYR A 153 -1.28 4.56 -16.61
N THR A 154 -0.71 4.48 -17.81
CA THR A 154 -0.90 3.36 -18.74
C THR A 154 0.44 2.71 -19.02
N ASP A 155 0.56 1.40 -18.80
CA ASP A 155 1.81 0.66 -18.94
C ASP A 155 2.98 1.29 -18.17
N GLY A 156 2.72 1.84 -16.99
CA GLY A 156 3.72 2.52 -16.17
C GLY A 156 4.24 3.84 -16.77
N GLN A 157 3.47 4.49 -17.65
CA GLN A 157 3.77 5.82 -18.17
C GLN A 157 2.69 6.80 -17.74
N ALA A 158 3.10 7.95 -17.18
CA ALA A 158 2.20 9.02 -16.83
C ALA A 158 1.52 9.58 -18.08
N ASN A 159 0.22 9.81 -17.99
CA ASN A 159 -0.61 10.30 -19.09
C ASN A 159 -1.35 11.58 -18.66
N THR A 160 -2.64 11.47 -18.34
CA THR A 160 -3.47 12.66 -18.06
C THR A 160 -3.37 13.05 -16.58
N GLU A 161 -2.93 14.29 -16.32
CA GLU A 161 -3.06 14.94 -15.01
C GLU A 161 -4.42 15.67 -14.92
N LYS A 162 -5.16 15.50 -13.83
CA LYS A 162 -6.44 16.19 -13.62
C LYS A 162 -6.72 16.46 -12.15
N THR A 163 -7.39 17.58 -11.89
CA THR A 163 -7.93 17.93 -10.56
C THR A 163 -9.44 17.86 -10.62
N TRP A 164 -10.06 17.28 -9.58
CA TRP A 164 -11.50 17.03 -9.51
C TRP A 164 -12.09 17.61 -8.23
N SER A 165 -13.34 18.07 -8.30
CA SER A 165 -14.19 18.13 -7.11
C SER A 165 -14.60 16.73 -6.65
N ILE A 166 -15.11 16.60 -5.42
CA ILE A 166 -15.66 15.32 -4.91
C ILE A 166 -16.76 14.80 -5.84
N GLU A 167 -17.67 15.66 -6.29
CA GLU A 167 -18.81 15.29 -7.13
C GLU A 167 -18.36 14.84 -8.53
N GLU A 168 -17.41 15.56 -9.13
CA GLU A 168 -16.84 15.19 -10.43
C GLU A 168 -16.10 13.86 -10.36
N PHE A 169 -15.32 13.65 -9.30
CA PHE A 169 -14.62 12.38 -9.08
C PHE A 169 -15.59 11.23 -8.80
N ALA A 170 -16.65 11.47 -8.03
CA ALA A 170 -17.70 10.47 -7.78
C ALA A 170 -18.34 10.01 -9.09
N HIS A 171 -18.66 10.96 -9.97
CA HIS A 171 -19.20 10.66 -11.29
C HIS A 171 -18.18 9.93 -12.18
N HIS A 172 -16.91 10.35 -12.17
CA HIS A 172 -15.86 9.66 -12.90
C HIS A 172 -15.67 8.21 -12.43
N LEU A 173 -15.64 7.99 -11.11
CA LEU A 173 -15.50 6.66 -10.52
C LEU A 173 -16.66 5.74 -10.91
N GLN A 174 -17.91 6.22 -10.84
CA GLN A 174 -19.10 5.44 -11.21
C GLN A 174 -19.12 5.06 -12.70
N ASN A 175 -18.56 5.91 -13.56
CA ASN A 175 -18.54 5.70 -15.01
C ASN A 175 -17.25 5.03 -15.52
N SER A 176 -16.36 4.60 -14.63
CA SER A 176 -15.09 3.95 -14.98
C SER A 176 -15.09 2.49 -14.51
N PRO A 177 -15.53 1.53 -15.35
CA PRO A 177 -15.59 0.11 -14.99
C PRO A 177 -14.26 -0.40 -14.43
N ALA A 178 -13.14 0.05 -15.00
CA ALA A 178 -11.80 -0.37 -14.60
C ALA A 178 -11.41 0.06 -13.17
N LEU A 179 -11.91 1.21 -12.68
CA LEU A 179 -11.69 1.65 -11.30
C LEU A 179 -12.58 0.85 -10.32
N VAL A 180 -13.79 0.47 -10.75
CA VAL A 180 -14.78 -0.24 -9.92
C VAL A 180 -14.43 -1.71 -9.77
N ASP A 181 -14.06 -2.38 -10.86
CA ASP A 181 -13.64 -3.79 -10.85
C ASP A 181 -12.21 -3.98 -10.32
N GLY A 182 -11.44 -2.91 -10.24
CA GLY A 182 -10.09 -2.88 -9.69
C GLY A 182 -8.99 -3.30 -10.66
N SER A 183 -9.29 -3.42 -11.97
CA SER A 183 -8.29 -3.62 -13.02
C SER A 183 -7.38 -2.39 -13.18
N THR A 184 -7.86 -1.21 -12.79
CA THR A 184 -7.07 0.02 -12.62
C THR A 184 -7.24 0.51 -11.18
N PRO A 185 -6.42 0.04 -10.23
CA PRO A 185 -6.56 0.44 -8.84
C PRO A 185 -6.17 1.91 -8.65
N ILE A 186 -6.76 2.53 -7.63
CA ILE A 186 -6.32 3.84 -7.14
C ILE A 186 -5.01 3.66 -6.35
N VAL A 187 -4.01 4.48 -6.62
CA VAL A 187 -2.70 4.39 -5.95
C VAL A 187 -2.43 5.67 -5.19
N ALA A 188 -2.14 5.55 -3.91
CA ALA A 188 -1.74 6.67 -3.07
C ALA A 188 -0.49 6.28 -2.26
N HIS A 189 0.28 7.29 -1.83
CA HIS A 189 1.44 7.03 -1.01
C HIS A 189 1.07 6.41 0.33
N ASN A 190 0.36 7.16 1.17
CA ASN A 190 -0.40 6.59 2.27
C ASN A 190 -1.80 6.19 1.76
N GLY A 191 -1.88 4.99 1.18
CA GLY A 191 -3.09 4.46 0.56
C GLY A 191 -4.28 4.41 1.51
N PHE A 192 -4.08 3.97 2.76
CA PHE A 192 -5.17 3.87 3.74
C PHE A 192 -5.75 5.24 4.08
N TYR A 193 -4.89 6.22 4.36
CA TYR A 193 -5.32 7.58 4.69
C TYR A 193 -6.13 8.21 3.54
N GLN A 194 -5.58 8.20 2.31
CA GLN A 194 -6.25 8.79 1.15
C GLN A 194 -7.56 8.05 0.81
N ALA A 195 -7.58 6.72 0.89
CA ALA A 195 -8.79 5.92 0.68
C ALA A 195 -9.85 6.20 1.76
N ALA A 196 -9.46 6.41 3.02
CA ALA A 196 -10.38 6.79 4.09
C ALA A 196 -11.00 8.18 3.86
N GLN A 197 -10.22 9.14 3.36
CA GLN A 197 -10.75 10.46 2.97
C GLN A 197 -11.78 10.34 1.85
N LEU A 198 -11.47 9.59 0.78
CA LEU A 198 -12.43 9.32 -0.30
C LEU A 198 -13.66 8.59 0.20
N HIS A 199 -13.50 7.56 1.02
CA HIS A 199 -14.61 6.78 1.57
C HIS A 199 -15.58 7.66 2.34
N ARG A 200 -15.08 8.55 3.20
CA ARG A 200 -15.92 9.50 3.96
C ARG A 200 -16.60 10.50 3.04
N ALA A 201 -15.88 11.07 2.09
CA ALA A 201 -16.41 12.06 1.16
C ALA A 201 -17.46 11.48 0.20
N LEU A 202 -17.33 10.19 -0.14
CA LEU A 202 -18.20 9.45 -1.06
C LEU A 202 -19.22 8.55 -0.33
N ALA A 203 -19.42 8.75 0.97
CA ALA A 203 -20.28 7.88 1.78
C ALA A 203 -21.72 7.79 1.23
N ALA A 204 -22.25 8.88 0.69
CA ALA A 204 -23.59 8.93 0.09
C ALA A 204 -23.71 8.11 -1.21
N THR A 205 -22.61 7.88 -1.93
CA THR A 205 -22.62 7.20 -3.23
C THR A 205 -22.38 5.70 -3.13
N HIS A 206 -22.07 5.18 -1.93
CA HIS A 206 -21.67 3.78 -1.72
C HIS A 206 -20.55 3.34 -2.67
N ALA A 207 -19.54 4.22 -2.86
CA ALA A 207 -18.44 3.99 -3.79
C ALA A 207 -17.77 2.61 -3.58
N THR A 208 -17.33 2.02 -4.68
CA THR A 208 -16.56 0.77 -4.67
C THR A 208 -15.33 0.97 -5.54
N PHE A 209 -14.16 0.65 -4.97
CA PHE A 209 -12.88 0.70 -5.66
C PHE A 209 -11.84 -0.12 -4.89
N THR A 210 -10.80 -0.56 -5.59
CA THR A 210 -9.59 -1.10 -4.97
C THR A 210 -8.51 -0.03 -4.94
N TYR A 211 -7.59 -0.15 -3.98
CA TYR A 211 -6.46 0.77 -3.91
C TYR A 211 -5.17 0.10 -3.45
N ALA A 212 -4.06 0.73 -3.80
CA ALA A 212 -2.71 0.33 -3.45
C ALA A 212 -2.02 1.41 -2.59
N CYS A 213 -1.00 1.02 -1.84
CA CYS A 213 -0.30 1.86 -0.88
C CYS A 213 1.21 1.79 -1.14
N THR A 214 1.77 2.81 -1.81
CA THR A 214 3.21 2.78 -2.15
C THR A 214 4.10 2.86 -0.92
N LEU A 215 3.62 3.42 0.20
CA LEU A 215 4.29 3.37 1.50
C LEU A 215 4.47 1.92 1.99
N ALA A 216 3.45 1.08 1.90
CA ALA A 216 3.54 -0.33 2.30
C ALA A 216 4.55 -1.08 1.42
N LEU A 217 4.51 -0.81 0.10
CA LEU A 217 5.43 -1.42 -0.86
C LEU A 217 6.87 -0.95 -0.63
N ALA A 218 7.11 0.34 -0.40
CA ALA A 218 8.44 0.90 -0.13
C ALA A 218 9.04 0.37 1.19
N ARG A 219 8.22 0.20 2.23
CA ARG A 219 8.63 -0.46 3.47
C ARG A 219 9.07 -1.89 3.22
N ASN A 220 8.32 -2.65 2.43
CA ASN A 220 8.69 -4.02 2.04
C ASN A 220 9.99 -4.04 1.23
N ALA A 221 10.13 -3.16 0.23
CA ALA A 221 11.34 -3.00 -0.56
C ALA A 221 12.58 -2.69 0.32
N SER A 222 12.41 -1.94 1.39
CA SER A 222 13.48 -1.69 2.37
C SER A 222 13.89 -2.93 3.15
N THR A 223 12.93 -3.81 3.48
CA THR A 223 13.25 -5.08 4.17
C THR A 223 14.05 -6.05 3.32
N HIS A 224 13.94 -5.93 1.99
CA HIS A 224 14.67 -6.72 1.00
C HIS A 224 15.92 -6.01 0.45
N ALA A 225 16.27 -4.85 1.01
CA ALA A 225 17.38 -4.00 0.57
C ALA A 225 17.30 -3.55 -0.90
N THR A 226 16.12 -3.60 -1.52
CA THR A 226 15.84 -3.01 -2.85
C THR A 226 16.02 -1.48 -2.82
N ILE A 227 15.63 -0.85 -1.70
CA ILE A 227 15.88 0.56 -1.42
C ILE A 227 16.44 0.74 0.00
N LYS A 228 17.18 1.82 0.22
CA LYS A 228 17.68 2.20 1.55
C LYS A 228 17.40 3.68 1.81
N VAL A 229 16.54 3.94 2.78
CA VAL A 229 16.04 5.28 3.10
C VAL A 229 16.11 5.53 4.61
N ARG A 230 16.20 6.80 5.02
CA ARG A 230 16.17 7.21 6.43
C ARG A 230 14.77 7.08 7.05
N ASP A 231 13.75 7.31 6.24
CA ASP A 231 12.33 7.19 6.52
C ASP A 231 11.59 6.93 5.21
N HIS A 232 10.30 6.66 5.32
CA HIS A 232 9.45 6.38 4.17
C HIS A 232 8.55 7.57 3.83
N GLU A 233 9.05 8.79 4.03
CA GLU A 233 8.39 9.99 3.51
C GLU A 233 8.46 10.00 1.98
N LEU A 234 7.48 10.67 1.36
CA LEU A 234 7.32 10.67 -0.09
C LEU A 234 8.58 11.20 -0.80
N ASP A 235 9.12 12.35 -0.34
CA ASP A 235 10.34 12.96 -0.88
C ASP A 235 11.57 12.07 -0.68
N THR A 236 11.72 11.47 0.50
CA THR A 236 12.86 10.59 0.81
C THR A 236 12.87 9.37 -0.12
N ILE A 237 11.70 8.77 -0.38
CA ILE A 237 11.58 7.62 -1.28
C ILE A 237 11.82 8.05 -2.73
N ALA A 238 11.22 9.16 -3.17
CA ALA A 238 11.40 9.68 -4.52
C ALA A 238 12.89 9.93 -4.82
N GLN A 239 13.60 10.54 -3.86
CA GLN A 239 15.04 10.78 -3.96
C GLN A 239 15.84 9.47 -4.04
N ALA A 240 15.54 8.49 -3.18
CA ALA A 240 16.26 7.21 -3.18
C ALA A 240 15.98 6.34 -4.41
N LEU A 241 14.83 6.54 -5.06
CA LEU A 241 14.47 5.90 -6.30
C LEU A 241 14.96 6.68 -7.54
N GLU A 242 15.61 7.83 -7.35
CA GLU A 242 16.07 8.71 -8.43
C GLU A 242 14.94 9.09 -9.40
N VAL A 243 13.73 9.32 -8.86
CA VAL A 243 12.57 9.71 -9.67
C VAL A 243 12.89 11.01 -10.40
N ALA A 244 13.03 10.92 -11.73
CA ALA A 244 13.28 12.06 -12.59
C ALA A 244 12.02 12.93 -12.62
N THR A 245 12.05 14.03 -11.87
CA THR A 245 11.02 15.04 -11.95
C THR A 245 11.60 16.21 -12.74
N ASP A 246 11.11 16.42 -13.97
CA ASP A 246 11.35 17.67 -14.73
C ASP A 246 10.71 18.88 -14.00
N LYS A 247 9.80 18.60 -13.08
CA LYS A 247 9.27 19.51 -12.05
C LYS A 247 10.21 19.39 -10.83
N PRO A 248 10.53 20.45 -10.06
CA PRO A 248 11.33 20.29 -8.85
C PRO A 248 10.69 19.22 -7.95
N ALA A 249 11.51 18.32 -7.42
CA ALA A 249 11.14 17.26 -6.47
C ALA A 249 10.71 17.85 -5.10
N SER A 250 9.74 18.75 -5.12
CA SER A 250 9.07 19.27 -3.96
C SER A 250 7.64 18.73 -3.98
N THR A 251 7.30 17.86 -3.03
CA THR A 251 5.90 17.42 -2.81
C THR A 251 5.02 18.51 -2.18
N GLU A 252 5.46 19.78 -2.25
CA GLU A 252 4.80 21.01 -1.77
C GLU A 252 3.35 21.18 -2.25
N SER A 253 2.92 20.47 -3.30
CA SER A 253 1.52 20.42 -3.71
C SER A 253 1.00 18.99 -3.84
N ALA A 254 -0.30 18.81 -3.58
CA ALA A 254 -0.98 17.53 -3.80
C ALA A 254 -0.88 17.07 -5.26
N ALA A 255 -0.92 17.98 -6.24
CA ALA A 255 -0.71 17.63 -7.65
C ALA A 255 0.66 16.98 -7.90
N ALA A 256 1.73 17.58 -7.36
CA ALA A 256 3.07 17.00 -7.43
C ALA A 256 3.15 15.66 -6.68
N ALA A 257 2.52 15.55 -5.50
CA ALA A 257 2.49 14.33 -4.72
C ALA A 257 1.79 13.17 -5.46
N ALA A 258 0.71 13.43 -6.21
CA ALA A 258 0.04 12.42 -7.04
C ALA A 258 0.97 11.90 -8.14
N TYR A 259 1.67 12.82 -8.83
CA TYR A 259 2.65 12.45 -9.85
C TYR A 259 3.79 11.59 -9.26
N VAL A 260 4.46 12.09 -8.22
CA VAL A 260 5.57 11.41 -7.54
C VAL A 260 5.14 10.04 -7.00
N THR A 261 3.94 9.92 -6.46
CA THR A 261 3.39 8.63 -6.01
C THR A 261 3.36 7.61 -7.14
N GLY A 262 2.94 8.01 -8.34
CA GLY A 262 2.88 7.13 -9.48
C GLY A 262 4.26 6.71 -9.97
N GLU A 263 5.19 7.65 -10.09
CA GLU A 263 6.57 7.35 -10.46
C GLU A 263 7.26 6.42 -9.46
N ILE A 264 7.03 6.60 -8.15
CA ILE A 264 7.53 5.67 -7.12
C ILE A 264 7.03 4.24 -7.37
N LEU A 265 5.75 4.07 -7.73
CA LEU A 265 5.22 2.74 -8.01
C LEU A 265 5.89 2.12 -9.25
N VAL A 266 6.09 2.91 -10.31
CA VAL A 266 6.79 2.48 -11.54
C VAL A 266 8.22 2.08 -11.22
N GLU A 267 8.96 2.91 -10.49
CA GLU A 267 10.35 2.69 -10.11
C GLU A 267 10.55 1.48 -9.20
N LEU A 268 9.61 1.23 -8.28
CA LEU A 268 9.59 0.00 -7.49
C LEU A 268 9.29 -1.23 -8.36
N ALA A 269 8.33 -1.13 -9.27
CA ALA A 269 8.00 -2.22 -10.20
C ALA A 269 9.19 -2.56 -11.12
N LEU A 270 9.93 -1.56 -11.60
CA LEU A 270 11.13 -1.73 -12.43
C LEU A 270 12.25 -2.46 -11.67
N ARG A 271 12.52 -2.06 -10.41
CA ARG A 271 13.56 -2.69 -9.56
C ARG A 271 13.22 -4.12 -9.20
N GLU A 272 11.93 -4.44 -9.03
CA GLU A 272 11.45 -5.81 -8.82
C GLU A 272 11.31 -6.59 -10.14
N HIS A 273 11.73 -6.03 -11.27
CA HIS A 273 11.60 -6.60 -12.61
C HIS A 273 10.17 -7.05 -12.96
N HIS A 274 9.17 -6.37 -12.39
CA HIS A 274 7.77 -6.70 -12.53
C HIS A 274 7.24 -6.39 -13.93
N ARG A 275 6.24 -7.17 -14.36
CA ARG A 275 5.39 -6.92 -15.52
C ARG A 275 3.97 -7.39 -15.19
N GLY A 276 2.98 -6.72 -15.76
CA GLY A 276 1.58 -6.97 -15.49
C GLY A 276 0.97 -5.96 -14.52
N SER A 277 -0.18 -6.32 -13.97
CA SER A 277 -1.03 -5.42 -13.20
C SER A 277 -0.43 -5.02 -11.85
N VAL A 278 -0.93 -3.93 -11.28
CA VAL A 278 -0.63 -3.54 -9.88
C VAL A 278 -1.05 -4.64 -8.90
N ALA A 279 -2.16 -5.35 -9.17
CA ALA A 279 -2.59 -6.47 -8.33
C ALA A 279 -1.55 -7.61 -8.32
N GLU A 280 -0.97 -7.96 -9.47
CA GLU A 280 0.10 -8.95 -9.56
C GLU A 280 1.38 -8.50 -8.84
N LEU A 281 1.74 -7.20 -8.92
CA LEU A 281 2.90 -6.64 -8.20
C LEU A 281 2.75 -6.77 -6.68
N TYR A 282 1.58 -6.40 -6.15
CA TYR A 282 1.31 -6.49 -4.71
C TYR A 282 1.21 -7.95 -4.26
N ALA A 283 0.58 -8.82 -5.05
CA ALA A 283 0.54 -10.24 -4.75
C ALA A 283 1.94 -10.88 -4.69
N ALA A 284 2.82 -10.53 -5.65
CA ALA A 284 4.23 -10.97 -5.64
C ALA A 284 4.99 -10.46 -4.41
N SER A 285 4.61 -9.28 -3.89
CA SER A 285 5.13 -8.69 -2.66
C SER A 285 4.42 -9.18 -1.38
N ASN A 286 3.57 -10.21 -1.47
CA ASN A 286 2.78 -10.77 -0.38
C ASN A 286 1.81 -9.76 0.29
N PHE A 287 1.20 -8.90 -0.52
CA PHE A 287 0.12 -8.00 -0.13
C PHE A 287 -1.16 -8.26 -0.94
N ALA A 288 -2.29 -8.12 -0.26
CA ALA A 288 -3.59 -7.90 -0.89
C ALA A 288 -3.86 -6.41 -1.01
N LEU A 289 -4.45 -5.99 -2.14
CA LEU A 289 -4.89 -4.60 -2.33
C LEU A 289 -5.98 -4.24 -1.31
N GLY A 290 -6.00 -2.96 -0.92
CA GLY A 290 -7.06 -2.39 -0.11
C GLY A 290 -8.35 -2.31 -0.91
N LYS A 291 -9.48 -2.30 -0.20
CA LYS A 291 -10.80 -2.29 -0.81
C LYS A 291 -11.76 -1.38 -0.07
N VAL A 292 -12.44 -0.53 -0.82
CA VAL A 292 -13.63 0.19 -0.36
C VAL A 292 -14.85 -0.41 -1.04
N HIS A 293 -15.87 -0.74 -0.25
CA HIS A 293 -17.15 -1.23 -0.76
C HIS A 293 -18.29 -0.80 0.17
N GLY A 294 -19.09 0.17 -0.26
CA GLY A 294 -20.16 0.72 0.56
C GLY A 294 -19.61 1.26 1.88
N ALA A 295 -20.10 0.77 3.02
CA ALA A 295 -19.62 1.14 4.35
C ALA A 295 -18.35 0.39 4.80
N THR A 296 -17.82 -0.51 3.98
CA THR A 296 -16.64 -1.31 4.32
C THR A 296 -15.37 -0.67 3.75
N HIS A 297 -14.35 -0.53 4.59
CA HIS A 297 -13.01 -0.10 4.21
C HIS A 297 -11.99 -1.10 4.75
N ILE A 298 -11.31 -1.81 3.85
CA ILE A 298 -10.28 -2.81 4.16
C ILE A 298 -8.92 -2.24 3.74
N PRO A 299 -7.94 -2.16 4.64
CA PRO A 299 -6.59 -1.70 4.31
C PRO A 299 -5.85 -2.65 3.36
N VAL A 300 -4.77 -2.14 2.75
CA VAL A 300 -3.74 -3.01 2.14
C VAL A 300 -3.12 -3.84 3.27
N LEU A 301 -3.23 -5.16 3.17
CA LEU A 301 -2.79 -6.10 4.20
C LEU A 301 -1.84 -7.12 3.62
N ARG A 302 -1.01 -7.73 4.45
CA ARG A 302 -0.31 -8.95 4.03
C ARG A 302 -1.34 -10.03 3.70
N THR A 303 -1.05 -10.87 2.71
CA THR A 303 -2.01 -11.85 2.19
C THR A 303 -2.55 -12.80 3.27
N ASP A 304 -1.68 -13.22 4.19
CA ASP A 304 -2.03 -14.05 5.36
C ASP A 304 -3.01 -13.35 6.33
N LEU A 305 -2.90 -12.04 6.48
CA LEU A 305 -3.80 -11.21 7.29
C LEU A 305 -5.10 -10.87 6.55
N SER A 306 -5.05 -10.73 5.22
CA SER A 306 -6.21 -10.43 4.38
C SER A 306 -7.27 -11.53 4.42
N GLU A 307 -6.85 -12.80 4.36
CA GLU A 307 -7.75 -13.95 4.46
C GLU A 307 -8.52 -13.97 5.79
N LEU A 308 -7.86 -13.55 6.88
CA LEU A 308 -8.44 -13.45 8.21
C LEU A 308 -9.37 -12.24 8.36
N ALA A 309 -9.14 -11.17 7.60
CA ALA A 309 -9.94 -9.95 7.59
C ALA A 309 -11.24 -10.07 6.76
N GLY A 310 -11.54 -11.27 6.23
CA GLY A 310 -12.71 -11.51 5.38
C GLY A 310 -12.47 -11.26 3.89
N GLY A 311 -11.22 -10.99 3.49
CA GLY A 311 -10.77 -10.98 2.10
C GLY A 311 -10.56 -12.40 1.61
N GLY A 312 -11.64 -13.18 1.53
CA GLY A 312 -11.58 -14.52 0.94
C GLY A 312 -11.10 -14.41 -0.51
N ALA A 313 -10.00 -15.08 -0.82
CA ALA A 313 -9.52 -15.27 -2.17
C ALA A 313 -10.67 -15.69 -3.09
N GLN A 314 -10.86 -14.97 -4.19
CA GLN A 314 -11.37 -15.59 -5.40
C GLN A 314 -10.33 -16.65 -5.79
N SER A 315 -10.49 -17.86 -5.25
CA SER A 315 -9.87 -19.01 -5.88
C SER A 315 -10.53 -19.11 -7.25
N THR A 316 -9.74 -18.88 -8.29
CA THR A 316 -9.99 -19.46 -9.60
C THR A 316 -9.96 -20.97 -9.42
N GLY A 317 -11.11 -21.51 -9.02
CA GLY A 317 -11.31 -22.94 -8.79
C GLY A 317 -11.22 -23.68 -10.12
N SER A 318 -10.03 -24.16 -10.43
CA SER A 318 -9.85 -25.31 -11.31
C SER A 318 -10.63 -26.50 -10.73
N ASN A 319 -11.53 -26.99 -11.56
CA ASN A 319 -12.46 -28.08 -11.35
C ASN A 319 -11.77 -29.37 -10.85
N ALA A 320 -12.16 -29.86 -9.68
CA ALA A 320 -11.97 -31.26 -9.29
C ALA A 320 -13.05 -31.67 -8.29
N GLN A 321 -14.19 -32.06 -8.84
CA GLN A 321 -15.28 -32.76 -8.18
C GLN A 321 -14.82 -34.17 -7.78
N THR A 322 -15.08 -34.60 -6.54
CA THR A 322 -15.79 -35.85 -6.18
C THR A 322 -15.49 -36.30 -4.74
N GLY A 323 -16.54 -36.73 -4.03
CA GLY A 323 -16.41 -37.58 -2.84
C GLY A 323 -17.36 -37.27 -1.67
N GLN A 324 -18.67 -37.46 -1.87
CA GLN A 324 -19.68 -37.46 -0.81
C GLN A 324 -19.53 -38.67 0.14
N SER A 325 -19.84 -38.46 1.42
CA SER A 325 -20.58 -39.34 2.36
C SER A 325 -20.27 -38.86 3.78
N SER A 326 -21.12 -38.86 4.80
CA SER A 326 -22.56 -39.00 5.00
C SER A 326 -22.74 -38.92 6.53
N GLN A 327 -23.72 -38.13 6.98
CA GLN A 327 -24.55 -38.32 8.18
C GLN A 327 -24.04 -39.22 9.33
N GLN A 328 -23.94 -38.71 10.56
CA GLN A 328 -24.97 -38.88 11.60
C GLN A 328 -24.58 -38.26 12.95
N ALA A 329 -25.59 -37.74 13.64
CA ALA A 329 -25.55 -37.19 14.98
C ALA A 329 -25.53 -38.29 16.06
N SER A 330 -24.96 -38.01 17.24
CA SER A 330 -25.63 -38.23 18.54
C SER A 330 -24.75 -37.83 19.76
N THR A 331 -25.35 -36.96 20.58
CA THR A 331 -25.45 -36.98 22.06
C THR A 331 -24.19 -37.02 22.97
N SER A 332 -24.03 -35.89 23.69
CA SER A 332 -23.81 -35.73 25.15
C SER A 332 -22.77 -36.58 25.89
N GLU A 333 -21.82 -35.91 26.59
CA GLU A 333 -21.84 -35.79 28.05
C GLU A 333 -20.69 -34.92 28.61
N LYS A 334 -20.92 -34.40 29.82
CA LYS A 334 -20.12 -33.43 30.57
C LYS A 334 -19.10 -34.13 31.50
N ALA A 335 -17.94 -33.49 31.59
CA ALA A 335 -17.10 -33.31 32.79
C ALA A 335 -16.26 -34.47 33.37
N GLY A 336 -14.94 -34.24 33.42
CA GLY A 336 -13.99 -34.91 34.30
C GLY A 336 -12.58 -34.33 34.18
N LYS A 337 -12.11 -33.59 35.20
CA LYS A 337 -10.78 -32.97 35.31
C LYS A 337 -9.65 -34.02 35.39
N SER A 338 -8.50 -33.76 34.77
CA SER A 338 -7.19 -33.78 35.47
C SER A 338 -6.04 -33.35 34.56
N SER A 339 -5.08 -32.68 35.18
CA SER A 339 -3.83 -32.15 34.65
C SER A 339 -2.79 -33.24 34.38
N ALA A 340 -2.18 -33.25 33.20
CA ALA A 340 -0.84 -33.77 32.98
C ALA A 340 -0.14 -33.01 31.84
N LYS A 341 1.16 -32.81 32.01
CA LYS A 341 2.02 -31.84 31.33
C LYS A 341 2.92 -32.57 30.32
N SER A 342 2.83 -32.21 29.04
CA SER A 342 3.87 -32.34 28.01
C SER A 342 3.45 -31.38 26.89
N GLY A 343 4.25 -30.51 26.29
CA GLY A 343 5.68 -30.55 25.99
C GLY A 343 5.78 -30.25 24.49
N SER A 344 6.30 -29.07 24.14
CA SER A 344 6.59 -28.54 22.79
C SER A 344 5.41 -28.31 21.82
N GLY A 345 4.70 -27.19 22.01
CA GLY A 345 3.95 -26.52 20.95
C GLY A 345 4.61 -25.18 20.65
N GLN A 346 4.92 -24.92 19.37
CA GLN A 346 5.41 -23.61 18.92
C GLN A 346 4.43 -22.50 19.37
N PRO A 347 4.92 -21.33 19.80
CA PRO A 347 4.04 -20.25 20.20
C PRO A 347 3.22 -19.74 19.01
N ALA A 348 1.96 -19.42 19.28
CA ALA A 348 0.98 -18.98 18.29
C ALA A 348 1.35 -17.62 17.66
N PRO A 349 0.87 -17.32 16.44
CA PRO A 349 1.44 -16.32 15.52
C PRO A 349 1.18 -14.84 15.86
N TRP A 350 0.67 -14.52 17.05
CA TRP A 350 0.38 -13.14 17.46
C TRP A 350 1.62 -12.39 18.01
N GLN A 351 2.78 -13.04 18.05
CA GLN A 351 4.05 -12.45 18.47
C GLN A 351 4.79 -11.66 17.36
N ALA A 352 4.25 -11.56 16.14
CA ALA A 352 4.91 -10.93 14.99
C ALA A 352 4.43 -9.50 14.64
N VAL A 353 3.87 -8.77 15.62
CA VAL A 353 3.77 -7.29 15.54
C VAL A 353 4.42 -6.73 16.79
N ALA A 354 5.73 -6.55 16.73
CA ALA A 354 6.54 -6.09 17.85
C ALA A 354 6.23 -4.61 18.16
N THR A 355 5.21 -4.39 18.99
CA THR A 355 5.34 -3.39 20.06
C THR A 355 6.68 -3.65 20.75
N PRO A 356 7.58 -2.67 20.95
CA PRO A 356 8.82 -2.90 21.67
C PRO A 356 8.52 -3.61 23.01
N ASP A 357 9.22 -4.70 23.30
CA ASP A 357 8.92 -5.50 24.50
C ASP A 357 9.18 -4.73 25.79
N THR A 358 10.07 -3.75 25.73
CA THR A 358 10.40 -2.78 26.77
C THR A 358 9.42 -1.62 26.77
N VAL A 359 8.61 -1.55 27.83
CA VAL A 359 7.85 -0.36 28.18
C VAL A 359 8.85 0.68 28.71
N PRO A 360 8.94 1.89 28.12
CA PRO A 360 9.82 2.92 28.63
C PRO A 360 9.47 3.31 30.08
N GLU A 361 10.48 3.64 30.88
CA GLU A 361 10.26 4.18 32.22
C GLU A 361 9.84 5.64 32.15
N ALA A 362 8.92 6.05 33.03
CA ALA A 362 8.44 7.43 33.08
C ALA A 362 9.57 8.39 33.47
N ASN A 363 9.69 9.51 32.76
CA ASN A 363 10.64 10.56 33.08
C ASN A 363 10.16 11.36 34.31
N HIS A 364 10.76 11.10 35.47
CA HIS A 364 10.40 11.79 36.72
C HIS A 364 10.83 13.27 36.77
N ASN A 365 11.65 13.73 35.82
CA ASN A 365 12.06 15.13 35.69
C ASN A 365 11.27 15.88 34.60
N ALA A 366 10.22 15.26 34.05
CA ALA A 366 9.33 15.93 33.12
C ALA A 366 8.55 17.07 33.79
N ASP A 367 8.02 17.98 32.97
CA ASP A 367 7.23 19.11 33.45
C ASP A 367 6.02 18.62 34.27
N SER A 368 5.97 19.02 35.55
CA SER A 368 4.93 18.58 36.48
C SER A 368 3.55 19.13 36.15
N ASP A 369 3.48 20.20 35.35
CA ASP A 369 2.22 20.81 34.93
C ASP A 369 1.69 20.19 33.61
N HIS A 370 2.43 19.25 33.01
CA HIS A 370 2.04 18.60 31.77
C HIS A 370 0.84 17.64 31.97
N PRO A 371 -0.19 17.62 31.08
CA PRO A 371 -1.40 16.81 31.25
C PRO A 371 -1.21 15.27 31.32
N LEU A 372 -0.01 14.77 31.02
CA LEU A 372 0.35 13.35 31.10
C LEU A 372 1.27 13.04 32.30
N PHE A 373 1.75 14.05 33.02
CA PHE A 373 2.70 13.84 34.11
C PHE A 373 2.05 13.06 35.26
N GLY A 374 2.65 11.92 35.64
CA GLY A 374 2.12 11.05 36.69
C GLY A 374 0.90 10.20 36.31
N GLU A 375 0.44 10.29 35.05
CA GLU A 375 -0.71 9.53 34.56
C GLU A 375 -0.34 8.10 34.16
N HIS A 376 -1.31 7.18 34.25
CA HIS A 376 -1.17 5.81 33.79
C HIS A 376 -1.92 5.60 32.47
N VAL A 377 -1.17 5.63 31.38
CA VAL A 377 -1.72 5.67 30.01
C VAL A 377 -1.72 4.28 29.38
N THR A 378 -2.85 3.89 28.79
CA THR A 378 -2.97 2.65 28.00
C THR A 378 -3.42 3.00 26.59
N LEU A 379 -2.78 2.43 25.57
CA LEU A 379 -3.15 2.60 24.17
C LEU A 379 -3.95 1.40 23.66
N THR A 380 -5.01 1.66 22.90
CA THR A 380 -5.79 0.66 22.17
C THR A 380 -6.19 1.19 20.79
N GLY A 381 -6.30 0.34 19.77
CA GLY A 381 -6.53 0.78 18.38
C GLY A 381 -5.25 1.12 17.60
N GLU A 382 -5.38 1.70 16.41
CA GLU A 382 -4.25 2.12 15.55
C GLU A 382 -4.02 3.64 15.62
N PHE A 383 -2.77 4.08 15.47
CA PHE A 383 -2.36 5.47 15.70
C PHE A 383 -1.54 6.05 14.54
N GLU A 384 -1.80 5.60 13.32
CA GLU A 384 -1.10 6.11 12.14
C GLU A 384 -1.21 7.65 12.05
N PRO A 385 -0.13 8.36 11.64
CA PRO A 385 1.12 7.84 11.08
C PRO A 385 2.14 7.34 12.12
N TYR A 386 1.85 7.50 13.41
CA TYR A 386 2.78 7.19 14.50
C TYR A 386 2.72 5.71 14.89
N ASP A 387 3.88 5.08 15.02
CA ASP A 387 3.96 3.75 15.61
C ASP A 387 3.74 3.84 17.14
N LYS A 388 3.19 2.78 17.73
CA LYS A 388 2.91 2.73 19.16
C LYS A 388 4.18 2.81 20.02
N GLY A 389 5.33 2.36 19.51
CA GLY A 389 6.60 2.42 20.22
C GLY A 389 7.09 3.86 20.38
N ARG A 390 7.00 4.67 19.32
CA ARG A 390 7.25 6.11 19.37
C ARG A 390 6.30 6.80 20.33
N LEU A 391 4.99 6.56 20.22
CA LEU A 391 4.03 7.14 21.17
C LEU A 391 4.29 6.73 22.61
N TRP A 392 4.72 5.49 22.87
CA TRP A 392 5.12 5.06 24.21
C TRP A 392 6.33 5.83 24.73
N SER A 393 7.29 6.11 23.86
CA SER A 393 8.50 6.86 24.22
C SER A 393 8.14 8.32 24.55
N ASP A 394 7.33 8.96 23.70
CA ASP A 394 6.92 10.35 23.87
C ASP A 394 6.04 10.52 25.13
N ILE A 395 5.12 9.57 25.38
CA ILE A 395 4.30 9.55 26.61
C ILE A 395 5.17 9.42 27.86
N ALA A 396 6.18 8.55 27.83
CA ALA A 396 7.09 8.35 28.95
C ALA A 396 7.98 9.58 29.19
N GLU A 397 8.44 10.23 28.12
CA GLU A 397 9.23 11.46 28.19
C GLU A 397 8.45 12.61 28.86
N ARG A 398 7.13 12.63 28.70
CA ARG A 398 6.21 13.55 29.41
C ARG A 398 5.85 13.11 30.84
N GLY A 399 6.50 12.08 31.37
CA GLY A 399 6.35 11.63 32.75
C GLY A 399 5.17 10.71 33.04
N ALA A 400 4.51 10.17 32.01
CA ALA A 400 3.44 9.17 32.16
C ALA A 400 3.99 7.74 32.23
N GLN A 401 3.28 6.88 32.95
CA GLN A 401 3.56 5.44 33.01
C GLN A 401 2.69 4.68 32.02
N ILE A 402 3.32 3.96 31.09
CA ILE A 402 2.60 3.19 30.06
C ILE A 402 2.16 1.83 30.62
N GLY A 403 0.90 1.47 30.35
CA GLY A 403 0.30 0.17 30.64
C GLY A 403 -0.03 -0.62 29.37
N LYS A 404 0.37 -1.89 29.31
CA LYS A 404 -0.01 -2.79 28.19
C LYS A 404 -1.50 -3.15 28.20
N ASN A 405 -2.13 -3.10 29.39
CA ASN A 405 -3.52 -3.49 29.65
C ASN A 405 -4.23 -2.46 30.52
N VAL A 406 -5.56 -2.42 30.44
CA VAL A 406 -6.40 -1.62 31.34
C VAL A 406 -6.45 -2.28 32.72
N THR A 407 -6.01 -1.56 33.74
CA THR A 407 -5.94 -2.02 35.14
C THR A 407 -6.60 -1.04 36.10
N LYS A 408 -6.58 -1.33 37.40
CA LYS A 408 -7.03 -0.39 38.45
C LYS A 408 -6.17 0.88 38.56
N LYS A 409 -4.95 0.84 38.02
CA LYS A 409 -4.04 1.99 38.01
C LYS A 409 -4.25 2.87 36.79
N THR A 410 -4.87 2.37 35.72
CA THR A 410 -5.09 3.13 34.49
C THR A 410 -5.97 4.34 34.77
N THR A 411 -5.47 5.51 34.41
CA THR A 411 -6.17 6.80 34.55
C THR A 411 -6.58 7.34 33.18
N ILE A 412 -5.82 7.03 32.12
CA ILE A 412 -6.13 7.42 30.74
C ILE A 412 -6.10 6.19 29.82
N LEU A 413 -7.19 5.98 29.09
CA LEU A 413 -7.23 5.09 27.93
C LEU A 413 -7.28 5.93 26.66
N VAL A 414 -6.29 5.79 25.78
CA VAL A 414 -6.32 6.43 24.46
C VAL A 414 -6.79 5.43 23.42
N VAL A 415 -7.81 5.82 22.65
CA VAL A 415 -8.44 5.04 21.61
C VAL A 415 -8.03 5.58 20.23
N GLY A 416 -7.27 4.75 19.52
CA GLY A 416 -6.90 4.88 18.11
C GLY A 416 -8.03 4.53 17.16
N GLU A 417 -7.84 4.77 15.86
CA GLU A 417 -8.84 4.44 14.85
C GLU A 417 -9.07 2.92 14.76
N TRP A 418 -10.33 2.48 14.82
CA TRP A 418 -10.79 1.10 14.59
C TRP A 418 -12.29 1.07 14.26
N ALA A 419 -12.75 0.11 13.45
CA ALA A 419 -14.15 -0.01 13.00
C ALA A 419 -15.15 -0.60 14.04
N LYS A 420 -14.66 -1.03 15.21
CA LYS A 420 -15.38 -1.78 16.26
C LYS A 420 -14.73 -1.54 17.61
N LYS A 421 -15.57 -1.47 18.64
CA LYS A 421 -15.18 -1.29 20.05
C LYS A 421 -14.17 -2.32 20.54
N THR A 422 -13.01 -1.87 21.02
CA THR A 422 -11.92 -2.78 21.43
C THR A 422 -12.20 -3.45 22.79
N SER A 423 -11.58 -4.59 23.07
CA SER A 423 -11.73 -5.29 24.36
C SER A 423 -11.22 -4.44 25.54
N LYS A 424 -10.21 -3.59 25.32
CA LYS A 424 -9.68 -2.64 26.31
C LYS A 424 -10.62 -1.47 26.56
N GLU A 425 -11.29 -0.98 25.52
CA GLU A 425 -12.31 0.06 25.63
C GLU A 425 -13.52 -0.42 26.43
N LYS A 426 -14.07 -1.60 26.11
CA LYS A 426 -15.13 -2.23 26.91
C LYS A 426 -14.72 -2.39 28.37
N ARG A 427 -13.48 -2.84 28.61
CA ARG A 427 -12.94 -3.01 29.96
C ARG A 427 -12.82 -1.70 30.74
N ALA A 428 -12.43 -0.62 30.08
CA ALA A 428 -12.33 0.70 30.70
C ALA A 428 -13.72 1.26 31.07
N GLU A 429 -14.71 1.08 30.20
CA GLU A 429 -16.09 1.48 30.48
C GLU A 429 -16.69 0.71 31.65
N GLU A 430 -16.51 -0.60 31.70
CA GLU A 430 -16.94 -1.43 32.86
C GLU A 430 -16.30 -0.97 34.18
N LEU A 431 -15.08 -0.43 34.14
CA LEU A 431 -14.39 0.11 35.32
C LEU A 431 -14.90 1.52 35.67
N ASN A 432 -15.31 2.31 34.67
CA ASN A 432 -15.99 3.59 34.88
C ASN A 432 -17.38 3.42 35.49
N GLU A 433 -18.14 2.41 35.05
CA GLU A 433 -19.41 2.03 35.69
C GLU A 433 -19.22 1.65 37.17
N LYS A 434 -18.03 1.16 37.54
CA LYS A 434 -17.64 0.85 38.92
C LYS A 434 -17.01 2.04 39.66
N GLY A 435 -17.02 3.23 39.06
CA GLY A 435 -16.57 4.48 39.68
C GLY A 435 -15.07 4.78 39.58
N GLN A 436 -14.31 4.09 38.72
CA GLN A 436 -12.85 4.27 38.63
C GLN A 436 -12.41 5.59 37.95
N GLY A 437 -13.28 6.24 37.16
CA GLY A 437 -13.00 7.57 36.59
C GLY A 437 -11.87 7.61 35.55
N ILE A 438 -11.70 6.57 34.75
CA ILE A 438 -10.75 6.49 33.64
C ILE A 438 -11.17 7.46 32.53
N ALA A 439 -10.30 8.41 32.19
CA ALA A 439 -10.51 9.29 31.06
C ALA A 439 -10.27 8.55 29.74
N ILE A 440 -11.26 8.54 28.85
CA ILE A 440 -11.13 7.94 27.51
C ILE A 440 -10.82 9.06 26.52
N TRP A 441 -9.63 9.04 25.93
CA TRP A 441 -9.16 10.06 25.00
C TRP A 441 -9.21 9.52 23.57
N PRO A 442 -9.67 10.31 22.59
CA PRO A 442 -9.45 9.99 21.19
C PRO A 442 -7.98 10.23 20.80
N ALA A 443 -7.50 9.55 19.76
CA ALA A 443 -6.11 9.66 19.30
C ALA A 443 -5.65 11.10 19.07
N PHE A 444 -6.45 11.94 18.40
CA PHE A 444 -6.08 13.33 18.11
C PHE A 444 -5.75 14.14 19.37
N LYS A 445 -6.42 13.86 20.50
CA LYS A 445 -6.16 14.56 21.76
C LYS A 445 -4.79 14.18 22.35
N LEU A 446 -4.40 12.91 22.22
CA LEU A 446 -3.06 12.48 22.61
C LEU A 446 -2.01 13.17 21.74
N LEU A 447 -2.22 13.20 20.41
CA LEU A 447 -1.28 13.84 19.49
C LEU A 447 -1.11 15.33 19.78
N HIS A 448 -2.22 16.03 20.04
CA HIS A 448 -2.21 17.44 20.47
C HIS A 448 -1.41 17.68 21.75
N VAL A 449 -1.65 16.85 22.78
CA VAL A 449 -0.93 16.98 24.05
C VAL A 449 0.56 16.65 23.92
N LEU A 450 0.94 15.80 22.95
CA LEU A 450 2.34 15.49 22.68
C LEU A 450 3.03 16.53 21.79
N GLY A 451 2.30 17.47 21.19
CA GLY A 451 2.81 18.42 20.19
C GLY A 451 3.12 17.74 18.85
N LEU A 452 2.38 16.69 18.51
CA LEU A 452 2.53 15.86 17.30
C LEU A 452 1.44 16.16 16.25
N ASP A 453 0.69 17.22 16.46
CA ASP A 453 -0.39 17.78 15.65
C ASP A 453 0.05 19.01 14.82
N GLU A 454 1.28 19.49 15.02
CA GLU A 454 1.86 20.56 14.23
C GLU A 454 2.57 20.00 12.98
N GLU A 455 2.01 20.27 11.79
CA GLU A 455 2.86 20.51 10.62
C GLU A 455 3.83 21.65 10.97
N PRO A 456 5.15 21.50 10.73
CA PRO A 456 6.09 22.58 10.96
C PRO A 456 5.69 23.81 10.14
N PRO A 457 5.91 25.03 10.65
CA PRO A 457 5.59 26.22 9.90
C PRO A 457 6.61 26.39 8.77
N PHE A 458 6.06 26.50 7.56
CA PHE A 458 6.68 26.91 6.29
C PHE A 458 7.46 25.84 5.52
#